data_AF-A0A7C9AK85-F1
#
_entry.id   AF-A0A7C9AK85-F1
#
_cell.length_a   1.000
_cell.length_b   1.000
_cell.length_c   1.000
_cell.angle_alpha   90.00
_cell.angle_beta   90.00
_cell.angle_gamma   90.00
#
_symmetry.space_group_name_H-M   'P 1'
#
loop_
_entity.id
_entity.type
_entity.pdbx_description
1 polymer ?
#
loop_
_entity_poly.entity_id
_entity_poly.type
_entity_poly.pdbx_seq_one_letter_code
_entity_poly.pdbx_strand_id
1 'polypeptide(L)'
;VDGLFQSISFKNASSLVSVSLALKDVNTMEGAADMMKFLASSCKLQKFCFYGYACKILANNGISSILPATFEELKHLNLSWIGINHMNEFLCAFGLIRSCLNIEELVVCMRVF
;
A
#
# COMPACT_ATOMS: atom_id res chain seq x y z
N VAL A 1 15.03 7.93 -3.17
CA VAL A 1 15.32 7.93 -4.62
C VAL A 1 13.98 7.86 -5.30
N ASP A 2 13.62 8.88 -6.06
CA ASP A 2 12.41 8.86 -6.88
C ASP A 2 12.79 8.36 -8.27
N GLY A 3 12.04 7.41 -8.82
CA GLY A 3 12.38 6.78 -10.09
C GLY A 3 11.24 5.93 -10.63
N LEU A 4 11.23 5.74 -11.96
CA LEU A 4 10.35 4.79 -12.62
C LEU A 4 11.02 3.42 -12.61
N PHE A 5 10.45 2.48 -11.86
CA PHE A 5 10.99 1.12 -11.73
C PHE A 5 10.08 0.13 -12.45
N GLN A 6 10.64 -0.65 -13.38
CA GLN A 6 9.91 -1.76 -14.00
C GLN A 6 9.74 -2.94 -13.02
N SER A 7 10.72 -3.17 -12.15
CA SER A 7 10.63 -4.13 -11.05
C SER A 7 11.52 -3.70 -9.88
N ILE A 8 11.11 -4.08 -8.67
CA ILE A 8 11.89 -3.93 -7.44
C ILE A 8 12.03 -5.33 -6.84
N SER A 9 13.27 -5.74 -6.53
CA SER A 9 13.57 -7.04 -5.96
C SER A 9 14.44 -6.89 -4.71
N PHE A 10 14.04 -7.56 -3.63
CA PHE A 10 14.79 -7.60 -2.37
C PHE A 10 15.61 -8.89 -2.21
N LYS A 11 15.92 -9.59 -3.32
CA LYS A 11 16.75 -10.81 -3.27
C LYS A 11 18.10 -10.50 -2.61
N ASN A 12 18.48 -11.33 -1.64
CA ASN A 12 19.72 -11.22 -0.85
C ASN A 12 19.85 -9.97 0.03
N ALA A 13 18.75 -9.27 0.31
CA ALA A 13 18.73 -8.13 1.23
C ALA A 13 18.64 -8.57 2.72
N SER A 14 19.45 -9.55 3.14
CA SER A 14 19.38 -10.15 4.48
C SER A 14 19.74 -9.17 5.60
N SER A 15 20.64 -8.22 5.34
CA SER A 15 21.03 -7.14 6.27
C SER A 15 20.06 -5.96 6.30
N LEU A 16 19.05 -5.93 5.42
CA LEU A 16 18.13 -4.81 5.33
C LEU A 16 17.23 -4.79 6.58
N VAL A 17 17.29 -3.71 7.35
CA VAL A 17 16.59 -3.59 8.64
C VAL A 17 15.16 -3.10 8.46
N SER A 18 14.94 -2.23 7.48
CA SER A 18 13.64 -1.63 7.21
C SER A 18 13.50 -1.28 5.73
N VAL A 19 12.34 -1.57 5.15
CA VAL A 19 11.95 -1.07 3.83
C VAL A 19 10.94 0.07 4.00
N SER A 20 11.13 1.15 3.25
CA SER A 20 10.14 2.20 3.03
C SER A 20 9.78 2.26 1.55
N LEU A 21 8.50 2.11 1.22
CA LEU A 21 8.02 2.21 -0.16
C LEU A 21 6.94 3.28 -0.29
N ALA A 22 7.02 4.04 -1.37
CA ALA A 22 6.03 5.03 -1.75
C ALA A 22 5.53 4.71 -3.17
N LEU A 23 4.24 4.45 -3.30
CA LEU A 23 3.60 4.26 -4.60
C LEU A 23 2.90 5.54 -5.00
N LYS A 24 3.31 6.10 -6.14
CA LYS A 24 2.78 7.35 -6.71
C LYS A 24 2.47 7.13 -8.17
N ASP A 25 1.35 7.69 -8.64
CA ASP A 25 0.96 7.72 -10.05
C ASP A 25 1.04 6.34 -10.75
N VAL A 26 0.68 5.28 -10.01
CA VAL A 26 0.56 3.94 -10.58
C VAL A 26 -0.51 4.02 -11.67
N ASN A 27 -0.19 3.57 -12.87
CA ASN A 27 -1.09 3.62 -14.04
C ASN A 27 -1.53 2.23 -14.51
N THR A 28 -0.96 1.16 -13.95
CA THR A 28 -1.20 -0.22 -14.43
C THR A 28 -2.09 -1.01 -13.49
N MET A 29 -3.00 -1.77 -14.10
CA MET A 29 -4.05 -2.56 -13.46
C MET A 29 -3.58 -3.99 -13.11
N GLU A 30 -2.60 -4.51 -13.84
CA GLU A 30 -2.18 -5.91 -13.73
C GLU A 30 -1.24 -6.15 -12.53
N GLY A 31 -1.52 -7.21 -11.76
CA GLY A 31 -0.64 -7.67 -10.67
C GLY A 31 -0.74 -6.89 -9.36
N ALA A 32 -1.67 -5.92 -9.22
CA ALA A 32 -1.81 -5.14 -7.99
C ALA A 32 -2.07 -6.01 -6.74
N ALA A 33 -2.89 -7.05 -6.87
CA ALA A 33 -3.15 -8.01 -5.79
C ALA A 33 -1.91 -8.84 -5.42
N ASP A 34 -1.14 -9.28 -6.41
CA ASP A 34 0.08 -10.06 -6.17
C ASP A 34 1.20 -9.20 -5.61
N MET A 35 1.28 -7.93 -6.01
CA MET A 35 2.14 -6.93 -5.37
C MET A 35 1.78 -6.79 -3.89
N MET A 36 0.49 -6.65 -3.55
CA MET A 36 0.06 -6.55 -2.15
C MET A 36 0.41 -7.79 -1.34
N LYS A 37 0.21 -9.00 -1.90
CA LYS A 37 0.64 -10.26 -1.26
C LYS A 37 2.15 -10.29 -1.05
N PHE A 38 2.93 -9.92 -2.07
CA PHE A 38 4.39 -9.88 -1.99
C PHE A 38 4.87 -8.91 -0.91
N LEU A 39 4.31 -7.70 -0.88
CA LEU A 39 4.65 -6.68 0.11
C LEU A 39 4.27 -7.12 1.52
N ALA A 40 3.10 -7.73 1.71
CA ALA A 40 2.67 -8.25 3.00
C ALA A 40 3.53 -9.43 3.47
N SER A 41 3.95 -10.32 2.55
CA SER A 41 4.86 -11.43 2.85
C SER A 41 6.31 -10.98 3.12
N SER A 42 6.64 -9.70 2.87
CA SER A 42 7.96 -9.16 3.13
C SER A 42 8.11 -8.84 4.62
N CYS A 43 8.88 -9.65 5.35
CA CYS A 43 9.13 -9.51 6.79
C CYS A 43 9.91 -8.23 7.21
N LYS A 44 10.04 -7.24 6.34
CA LYS A 44 10.89 -6.06 6.56
C LYS A 44 10.23 -4.74 6.18
N LEU A 45 9.00 -4.77 5.67
CA LEU A 45 8.29 -3.56 5.29
C LEU A 45 7.73 -2.86 6.53
N GLN A 46 8.44 -1.83 6.99
CA GLN A 46 8.08 -1.08 8.19
C GLN A 46 7.35 0.23 7.90
N LYS A 47 7.54 0.79 6.69
CA LYS A 47 6.87 2.01 6.27
C LYS A 47 6.33 1.86 4.86
N PHE A 48 5.05 2.18 4.69
CA PHE A 48 4.40 2.12 3.40
C PHE A 48 3.53 3.33 3.17
N CYS A 49 3.73 3.98 2.02
CA CYS A 49 3.04 5.19 1.64
C CYS A 49 2.31 4.99 0.31
N PHE A 50 1.00 5.15 0.33
CA PHE A 50 0.17 5.27 -0.85
C PHE A 50 -0.10 6.74 -1.14
N TYR A 51 0.19 7.16 -2.36
CA TYR A 51 -0.14 8.49 -2.85
C TYR A 51 -1.04 8.38 -4.08
N GLY A 52 -2.03 9.26 -4.16
CA GLY A 52 -2.79 9.49 -5.37
C GLY A 52 -3.77 8.37 -5.70
N TYR A 53 -3.74 7.87 -6.94
CA TYR A 53 -4.70 6.91 -7.47
C TYR A 53 -4.46 5.45 -7.05
N ALA A 54 -3.52 5.19 -6.15
CA ALA A 54 -3.19 3.82 -5.78
C ALA A 54 -4.35 3.10 -5.07
N CYS A 55 -5.07 3.76 -4.15
CA CYS A 55 -6.29 3.18 -3.55
C CYS A 55 -7.39 2.93 -4.60
N LYS A 56 -7.51 3.81 -5.61
CA LYS A 56 -8.41 3.61 -6.77
C LYS A 56 -8.08 2.35 -7.55
N ILE A 57 -6.79 2.10 -7.77
CA ILE A 57 -6.34 0.93 -8.52
C ILE A 57 -6.57 -0.34 -7.71
N LEU A 58 -6.24 -0.34 -6.43
CA LEU A 58 -6.50 -1.49 -5.56
C LEU A 58 -8.01 -1.79 -5.50
N ALA A 59 -8.83 -0.76 -5.29
CA ALA A 59 -10.28 -0.88 -5.22
C ALA A 59 -10.90 -1.43 -6.52
N ASN A 60 -10.46 -0.94 -7.67
CA ASN A 60 -10.94 -1.40 -8.99
C ASN A 60 -10.51 -2.82 -9.33
N ASN A 61 -9.45 -3.34 -8.69
CA ASN A 61 -8.99 -4.72 -8.87
C ASN A 61 -9.60 -5.70 -7.87
N GLY A 62 -10.74 -5.34 -7.26
CA GLY A 62 -11.47 -6.21 -6.33
C GLY A 62 -10.87 -6.28 -4.93
N ILE A 63 -9.84 -5.48 -4.62
CA ILE A 63 -9.32 -5.32 -3.26
C ILE A 63 -10.21 -4.29 -2.56
N SER A 64 -11.44 -4.71 -2.25
CA SER A 64 -12.51 -3.81 -1.83
C SER A 64 -12.64 -3.67 -0.31
N SER A 65 -12.17 -4.64 0.48
CA SER A 65 -12.34 -4.59 1.95
C SER A 65 -11.45 -5.52 2.76
N ILE A 66 -10.98 -6.61 2.17
CA ILE A 66 -10.12 -7.60 2.84
C ILE A 66 -8.91 -7.81 1.94
N LEU A 67 -7.74 -7.39 2.40
CA LEU A 67 -6.52 -7.78 1.72
C LEU A 67 -6.28 -9.28 1.95
N PRO A 68 -5.78 -9.98 0.93
CA PRO A 68 -5.44 -11.40 1.05
C PRO A 68 -4.28 -11.67 2.02
N ALA A 69 -3.71 -10.64 2.64
CA ALA A 69 -2.55 -10.76 3.52
C ALA A 69 -2.55 -9.68 4.62
N THR A 70 -1.97 -10.02 5.77
CA THR A 70 -1.72 -9.13 6.91
C THR A 70 -0.32 -8.55 6.84
N PHE A 71 -0.18 -7.31 7.29
CA PHE A 71 1.09 -6.61 7.42
C PHE A 71 1.51 -6.61 8.88
N GLU A 72 2.31 -7.62 9.27
CA GLU A 72 2.73 -7.81 10.66
C GLU A 72 3.83 -6.83 11.07
N GLU A 73 4.76 -6.51 10.18
CA GLU A 73 5.93 -5.67 10.48
C GLU A 73 5.72 -4.18 10.16
N LEU A 74 4.57 -3.83 9.61
CA LEU A 74 4.28 -2.47 9.17
C LEU A 74 3.93 -1.57 10.35
N LYS A 75 4.79 -0.59 10.60
CA LYS A 75 4.67 0.39 11.70
C LYS A 75 4.12 1.73 11.23
N HIS A 76 4.47 2.16 10.02
CA HIS A 76 4.07 3.46 9.50
C HIS A 76 3.26 3.29 8.22
N LEU A 77 2.00 3.70 8.24
CA LEU A 77 1.13 3.70 7.07
C LEU A 77 0.74 5.13 6.72
N ASN A 78 1.02 5.55 5.50
CA ASN A 78 0.54 6.81 4.96
C ASN A 78 -0.40 6.53 3.78
N LEU A 79 -1.66 6.92 3.89
CA LEU A 79 -2.64 6.87 2.84
C LEU A 79 -3.01 8.31 2.45
N SER A 80 -2.35 8.82 1.44
CA SER A 80 -2.55 10.19 0.98
C SER A 80 -3.36 10.23 -0.31
N TRP A 81 -4.20 11.26 -0.39
CA TRP A 81 -4.97 11.64 -1.55
C TRP A 81 -6.15 10.71 -1.93
N ILE A 82 -6.76 10.07 -0.93
CA ILE A 82 -7.92 9.18 -1.07
C ILE A 82 -9.15 9.99 -1.52
N GLY A 83 -9.84 9.59 -2.60
CA GLY A 83 -11.07 10.23 -3.04
C GLY A 83 -12.28 9.84 -2.19
N ILE A 84 -12.79 10.75 -1.34
CA ILE A 84 -13.93 10.45 -0.45
C ILE A 84 -15.24 10.22 -1.21
N ASN A 85 -15.38 10.85 -2.39
CA ASN A 85 -16.53 10.67 -3.28
C ASN A 85 -16.51 9.29 -3.99
N HIS A 86 -15.45 8.51 -3.81
CA HIS A 86 -15.30 7.18 -4.38
C HIS A 86 -15.30 6.14 -3.25
N MET A 87 -16.50 5.68 -2.87
CA MET A 87 -16.67 4.72 -1.76
C MET A 87 -15.77 3.48 -1.86
N ASN A 88 -15.46 3.02 -3.06
CA ASN A 88 -14.55 1.89 -3.25
C ASN A 88 -13.10 2.22 -2.83
N GLU A 89 -12.63 3.44 -3.10
CA GLU A 89 -11.31 3.92 -2.63
C GLU A 89 -11.27 4.00 -1.11
N PHE A 90 -12.34 4.53 -0.52
CA PHE A 90 -12.51 4.63 0.91
C PHE A 90 -12.50 3.24 1.58
N LEU A 91 -13.33 2.30 1.10
CA LEU A 91 -13.39 0.95 1.64
C LEU A 91 -12.07 0.18 1.48
N CYS A 92 -11.36 0.38 0.36
CA CYS A 92 -10.04 -0.19 0.14
C CYS A 92 -9.01 0.35 1.15
N ALA A 93 -8.98 1.68 1.36
CA ALA A 93 -8.11 2.31 2.35
C ALA A 93 -8.38 1.78 3.76
N PHE A 94 -9.65 1.62 4.15
CA PHE A 94 -10.00 1.02 5.43
C PHE A 94 -9.65 -0.47 5.52
N GLY A 95 -9.77 -1.22 4.42
CA GLY A 95 -9.28 -2.60 4.32
C GLY A 95 -7.76 -2.69 4.57
N LEU A 96 -6.98 -1.79 3.96
CA LEU A 96 -5.53 -1.66 4.20
C LEU A 96 -5.22 -1.40 5.67
N ILE A 97 -5.87 -0.41 6.29
CA ILE A 97 -5.66 -0.09 7.70
C ILE A 97 -5.94 -1.32 8.58
N ARG A 98 -7.03 -2.04 8.32
CA ARG A 98 -7.43 -3.24 9.09
C ARG A 98 -6.47 -4.41 8.96
N SER A 99 -5.74 -4.51 7.85
CA SER A 99 -4.77 -5.58 7.62
C SER A 99 -3.41 -5.31 8.28
N CYS A 100 -3.17 -4.12 8.83
CA CYS A 100 -1.92 -3.77 9.47
C CYS A 100 -2.05 -3.91 10.99
N LEU A 101 -1.33 -4.88 11.58
CA LEU A 101 -1.59 -5.29 12.97
C LEU A 101 -0.79 -4.49 14.01
N ASN A 102 0.33 -3.88 13.61
CA ASN A 102 1.29 -3.23 14.52
C ASN A 102 1.58 -1.77 14.11
N ILE A 103 0.57 -1.04 13.66
CA ILE A 103 0.73 0.38 13.29
C ILE A 103 1.07 1.22 14.52
N GLU A 104 2.18 1.95 14.41
CA GLU A 104 2.63 3.00 15.34
C GLU A 104 2.27 4.41 14.83
N GLU A 105 2.29 4.63 13.52
CA GLU A 105 1.92 5.90 12.88
C GLU A 105 0.97 5.68 11.70
N LEU A 106 -0.17 6.36 11.72
CA LEU A 106 -1.14 6.39 10.64
C LEU A 106 -1.37 7.82 10.16
N VAL A 107 -1.12 8.07 8.87
CA VAL A 107 -1.48 9.32 8.19
C VAL A 107 -2.55 9.03 7.15
N VAL A 108 -3.67 9.73 7.22
CA VAL A 108 -4.75 9.64 6.23
C VAL A 108 -5.08 11.05 5.72
N CYS A 109 -4.83 11.30 4.45
CA CYS A 109 -5.16 12.56 3.78
C CYS A 109 -6.23 12.29 2.72
N MET A 110 -7.42 12.88 2.91
CA MET A 110 -8.55 12.73 1.98
C MET A 110 -8.64 13.93 1.04
N ARG A 111 -9.19 13.70 -0.16
CA ARG A 111 -9.57 14.74 -1.12
C ARG A 111 -11.09 14.81 -1.29
N VAL A 112 -11.61 16.03 -1.31
CA VAL A 112 -12.96 16.36 -1.77
C VAL A 112 -12.80 17.03 -3.13
N PHE A 113 -13.50 16.52 -4.15
CA PHE A 113 -13.60 17.15 -5.46
C PHE A 113 -14.79 18.10 -5.50
#